data_AF-A0A3L7ULY7-F1
#
_entry.id   AF-A0A3L7ULY7-F1
#
_cell.length_a   1.000
_cell.length_b   1.000
_cell.length_c   1.000
_cell.angle_alpha   90.00
_cell.angle_beta   90.00
_cell.angle_gamma   90.00
#
_symmetry.space_group_name_H-M   'P 1'
#
loop_
_entity.id
_entity.type
_entity.pdbx_description
1 polymer ?
#
loop_
_entity_poly.entity_id
_entity_poly.type
_entity_poly.pdbx_seq_one_letter_code
_entity_poly.pdbx_strand_id
1 'polypeptide(L)' 'AGKSCLFVVGDYDKTLWLSTRNIPRLSLTTAAWLNSYDLLKHRVVVMTRDAFSNCVARFTA' A
#
# COMPACT_ATOMS: atom_id res chain seq x y z
N ALA A 1 8.32 -19.79 -5.41
CA ALA A 1 8.60 -18.39 -5.04
C ALA A 1 7.34 -17.76 -4.46
N GLY A 2 7.37 -17.34 -3.18
CA GLY A 2 6.17 -16.86 -2.48
C GLY A 2 5.67 -15.51 -3.00
N LYS A 3 4.35 -15.36 -3.15
CA LYS A 3 3.71 -14.11 -3.61
C LYS A 3 3.99 -12.99 -2.60
N SER A 4 4.44 -11.82 -3.06
CA SER A 4 4.61 -10.59 -2.27
C SER A 4 3.45 -9.63 -2.53
N CYS A 5 3.02 -8.91 -1.49
CA CYS A 5 1.86 -8.02 -1.57
C CYS A 5 2.18 -6.64 -0.97
N LEU A 6 1.75 -5.58 -1.65
CA LEU A 6 1.77 -4.20 -1.16
C LEU A 6 0.34 -3.80 -0.80
N PHE A 7 0.12 -3.42 0.45
CA PHE A 7 -1.16 -2.91 0.93
C PHE A 7 -1.10 -1.40 1.08
N VAL A 8 -1.98 -0.69 0.38
CA VAL A 8 -2.02 0.77 0.37
C VAL A 8 -3.29 1.26 1.06
N VAL A 9 -3.11 2.09 2.09
CA VAL A 9 -4.19 2.71 2.87
C VAL A 9 -4.23 4.22 2.64
N GLY A 10 -5.41 4.82 2.78
CA GLY A 10 -5.57 6.27 2.62
C GLY A 10 -4.86 7.02 3.74
N ASP A 11 -5.25 6.71 4.98
CA ASP A 11 -4.69 7.28 6.20
C ASP A 11 -3.94 6.25 7.04
N TYR A 12 -3.10 6.75 7.94
CA TYR A 12 -2.37 5.91 8.87
C TYR A 12 -3.32 5.32 9.94
N ASP A 13 -3.48 4.00 9.90
CA ASP A 13 -4.13 3.23 10.96
C ASP A 13 -3.10 2.37 11.70
N LYS A 14 -2.94 2.65 12.99
CA LYS A 14 -2.01 1.96 13.89
C LYS A 14 -2.31 0.46 13.98
N THR A 15 -3.58 0.07 13.98
CA THR A 15 -4.00 -1.34 14.14
C THR A 15 -3.62 -2.14 12.91
N LEU A 16 -3.92 -1.61 11.73
CA LEU A 16 -3.52 -2.21 10.46
C LEU A 16 -2.01 -2.27 10.31
N TRP A 17 -1.29 -1.22 10.72
CA TRP A 17 0.16 -1.18 10.65
C TRP A 17 0.81 -2.26 11.53
N LEU A 18 0.38 -2.38 12.78
CA LEU A 18 0.88 -3.41 13.70
C LEU A 18 0.56 -4.83 13.23
N SER A 19 -0.65 -5.04 12.68
CA SER A 19 -1.09 -6.35 12.19
C SER A 19 -0.34 -6.78 10.92
N THR A 20 -0.12 -5.84 10.00
CA THR A 20 0.53 -6.09 8.71
C THR A 20 1.99 -6.50 8.88
N ARG A 21 2.69 -5.94 9.87
CA ARG A 21 4.08 -6.29 10.18
C ARG A 21 4.29 -7.76 10.55
N ASN A 22 3.24 -8.47 10.97
CA ASN A 22 3.30 -9.88 11.32
C ASN A 22 3.17 -10.81 10.10
N ILE A 23 2.76 -10.31 8.94
CA ILE A 23 2.51 -11.12 7.75
C ILE A 23 3.76 -11.12 6.86
N PRO A 24 4.39 -12.28 6.63
CA PRO A 24 5.60 -12.35 5.81
C PRO A 24 5.33 -11.88 4.37
N ARG A 25 6.23 -11.05 3.82
CA ARG A 25 6.19 -10.52 2.44
C ARG A 25 4.99 -9.59 2.15
N LEU A 26 4.38 -9.05 3.19
CA LEU A 26 3.40 -7.97 3.13
C LEU A 26 4.08 -6.66 3.52
N SER A 27 3.92 -5.62 2.70
CA SER A 27 4.34 -4.25 3.03
C SER A 27 3.10 -3.37 3.14
N LEU A 28 3.05 -2.48 4.13
CA LEU A 28 2.02 -1.45 4.26
C LEU A 28 2.58 -0.09 3.87
N THR A 29 1.83 0.68 3.11
CA THR A 29 2.17 2.06 2.75
C THR A 29 0.91 2.93 2.72
N THR A 30 1.07 4.22 2.93
CA THR A 30 -0.03 5.18 2.77
C THR A 30 -0.03 5.75 1.35
N ALA A 31 -1.19 6.20 0.85
CA ALA A 31 -1.32 6.79 -0.48
C ALA A 31 -0.34 7.96 -0.72
N ALA A 32 -0.02 8.73 0.32
CA ALA A 32 0.96 9.82 0.27
C ALA A 32 2.40 9.35 0.01
N TRP A 33 2.78 8.20 0.59
CA TRP A 33 4.13 7.65 0.51
C TRP A 33 4.29 6.59 -0.60
N LEU A 34 3.26 6.40 -1.43
CA LEU A 34 3.31 5.46 -2.54
C LEU A 34 4.37 5.88 -3.55
N ASN A 35 5.34 4.99 -3.76
CA ASN A 35 6.47 5.16 -4.67
C ASN A 35 6.50 4.05 -5.74
N SER A 36 7.20 4.31 -6.85
CA SER A 36 7.30 3.36 -7.96
C SER A 36 8.14 2.12 -7.64
N TYR A 37 9.08 2.25 -6.69
CA TYR A 37 9.95 1.13 -6.29
C TYR A 37 9.15 0.01 -5.60
N ASP A 38 8.32 0.36 -4.64
CA ASP A 38 7.46 -0.56 -3.91
C ASP A 38 6.40 -1.17 -4.84
N LEU A 39 5.88 -0.41 -5.81
CA LEU A 39 4.99 -0.94 -6.83
C LEU A 39 5.67 -2.03 -7.68
N LEU A 40 6.92 -1.84 -8.10
CA LEU A 40 7.64 -2.81 -8.93
C LEU A 40 8.16 -4.02 -8.13
N LYS A 41 8.47 -3.82 -6.85
CA LYS A 41 8.98 -4.87 -5.95
C LYS A 41 7.93 -5.92 -5.59
N HIS A 42 6.66 -5.51 -5.51
CA HIS A 42 5.57 -6.38 -5.08
C HIS A 42 4.80 -6.96 -6.26
N ARG A 43 4.41 -8.25 -6.17
CA ARG A 43 3.68 -8.93 -7.26
C ARG A 43 2.21 -8.53 -7.31
N VAL A 44 1.62 -8.24 -6.16
CA VAL A 44 0.21 -7.87 -6.01
C VAL A 44 0.13 -6.58 -5.23
N VAL A 45 -0.75 -5.68 -5.66
CA VAL A 45 -1.04 -4.42 -4.98
C VAL A 45 -2.52 -4.42 -4.61
N VAL A 46 -2.81 -4.18 -3.34
CA VAL A 46 -4.17 -4.04 -2.81
C VAL A 46 -4.29 -2.64 -2.24
N MET A 47 -5.31 -1.90 -2.66
CA MET A 47 -5.54 -0.53 -2.23
C MET A 47 -6.94 -0.40 -1.67
N THR A 48 -7.11 0.38 -0.60
CA THR A 48 -8.47 0.79 -0.18
C THR A 48 -9.05 1.77 -1.19
N ARG A 49 -10.39 1.88 -1.24
CA ARG A 49 -11.07 2.79 -2.16
C ARG A 49 -10.62 4.24 -1.96
N ASP A 50 -10.44 4.65 -0.71
CA ASP A 50 -10.00 5.99 -0.35
C ASP A 50 -8.55 6.23 -0.78
N ALA A 51 -7.67 5.23 -0.59
CA ALA A 51 -6.29 5.30 -1.06
C ALA A 51 -6.20 5.49 -2.58
N PHE A 52 -7.03 4.76 -3.33
CA PHE A 52 -7.09 4.89 -4.79
C PHE A 52 -7.55 6.29 -5.21
N SER A 53 -8.62 6.81 -4.61
CA SER A 53 -9.11 8.17 -4.89
C SER A 53 -8.03 9.22 -4.65
N ASN A 54 -7.31 9.12 -3.52
CA ASN A 54 -6.22 10.04 -3.17
C ASN A 54 -5.04 9.95 -4.14
N CYS A 55 -4.68 8.73 -4.57
CA CYS A 55 -3.63 8.54 -5.57
C CYS A 55 -4.02 9.14 -6.93
N VAL A 56 -5.25 8.91 -7.40
CA VAL A 56 -5.74 9.47 -8.68
C VAL A 56 -5.78 10.99 -8.64
N ALA A 57 -6.27 11.56 -7.53
CA ALA A 57 -6.25 13.02 -7.34
C ALA A 57 -4.83 13.60 -7.43
N ARG A 58 -3.83 12.90 -6.88
CA ARG A 58 -2.41 13.31 -6.94
C ARG A 58 -1.85 13.28 -8.37
N PHE A 59 -2.22 12.30 -9.18
CA PHE A 59 -1.65 12.13 -10.53
C PHE A 59 -2.39 12.92 -11.62
N THR A 60 -3.60 13.40 -11.33
CA THR A 60 -4.42 14.16 -12.30
C THR A 60 -4.32 15.68 -12.09
N ALA A 61 -3.71 16.12 -10.98
CA ALA A 61 -3.34 17.52 -10.74
C ALA A 61 -2.05 17.87 -11.49
#